data_AF-A0A349X8K1-F1
#
_entry.id   AF-A0A349X8K1-F1
#
_cell.length_a   1.000
_cell.length_b   1.000
_cell.length_c   1.000
_cell.angle_alpha   90.00
_cell.angle_beta   90.00
_cell.angle_gamma   90.00
#
_symmetry.space_group_name_H-M   'P 1'
#
loop_
_entity.id
_entity.type
_entity.pdbx_description
1 polymer ?
#
loop_
_entity_poly.entity_id
_entity_poly.type
_entity_poly.pdbx_seq_one_letter_code
_entity_poly.pdbx_strand_id
1 'polypeptide(L)'
;MADYNINAVTRRVVFSGSAGTGPYAFSFEVLVSSDIVVYFNSTLLTLTTDYTVAINANGTGSVTIVTGTNVPTTPDADDTIIIVGARDIERTTDFVTAGDLLAASLNEQLDGLTIFDQQVAEEQKRSLMAPVYDPAHADDGGTLDMTLPAKADRLGKYLAFNATTGNPEAGPSTTDVATLAAVTSDIATLADIEDGTDATDAIQTVAGISANVTTVAGISANVTTV
;
A
#
# COMPACT_ATOMS: atom_id res chain seq x y z
N MET A 1 -0.27 -38.89 0.89
CA MET A 1 -0.01 -37.65 0.13
C MET A 1 -1.34 -37.14 -0.36
N ALA A 2 -1.53 -35.83 -0.41
CA ALA A 2 -2.69 -35.22 -1.03
C ALA A 2 -2.87 -35.76 -2.46
N ASP A 3 -4.03 -36.32 -2.77
CA ASP A 3 -4.40 -36.81 -4.10
C ASP A 3 -5.56 -35.97 -4.61
N TYR A 4 -5.24 -34.72 -4.95
CA TYR A 4 -6.18 -33.78 -5.53
C TYR A 4 -5.45 -32.87 -6.50
N ASN A 5 -6.17 -32.41 -7.51
CA ASN A 5 -5.62 -31.49 -8.50
C ASN A 5 -5.43 -30.11 -7.89
N ILE A 6 -4.35 -29.43 -8.26
CA ILE A 6 -4.17 -28.00 -8.00
C ILE A 6 -4.96 -27.23 -9.07
N ASN A 7 -6.08 -26.61 -8.67
CA ASN A 7 -6.95 -25.92 -9.61
C ASN A 7 -6.48 -24.49 -9.85
N ALA A 8 -6.85 -23.92 -11.00
CA ALA A 8 -6.54 -22.55 -11.35
C ALA A 8 -7.44 -21.56 -10.59
N VAL A 9 -7.04 -21.20 -9.38
CA VAL A 9 -7.76 -20.25 -8.52
C VAL A 9 -6.81 -19.24 -7.89
N THR A 10 -7.33 -18.06 -7.53
CA THR A 10 -6.57 -17.07 -6.78
C THR A 10 -6.27 -17.60 -5.39
N ARG A 11 -5.00 -17.62 -5.00
CA ARG A 11 -4.53 -18.11 -3.68
C ARG A 11 -4.69 -17.06 -2.57
N ARG A 12 -5.78 -16.30 -2.60
CA ARG A 12 -6.08 -15.25 -1.63
C ARG A 12 -7.56 -15.01 -1.49
N VAL A 13 -8.02 -14.85 -0.25
CA VAL A 13 -9.38 -14.44 0.09
C VAL A 13 -9.36 -13.35 1.16
N VAL A 14 -10.31 -12.42 1.07
CA VAL A 14 -10.50 -11.35 2.05
C VAL A 14 -11.92 -11.40 2.56
N PHE A 15 -12.07 -11.47 3.86
CA PHE A 15 -13.34 -11.32 4.57
C PHE A 15 -13.41 -9.93 5.17
N SER A 16 -14.37 -9.13 4.73
CA SER A 16 -14.67 -7.81 5.29
C SER A 16 -15.91 -7.88 6.18
N GLY A 17 -15.89 -7.20 7.31
CA GLY A 17 -16.97 -7.28 8.30
C GLY A 17 -17.06 -8.64 8.95
N SER A 18 -15.89 -9.15 9.34
CA SER A 18 -15.70 -10.50 9.82
C SER A 18 -16.23 -10.64 11.26
N ALA A 19 -17.49 -11.04 11.42
CA ALA A 19 -18.06 -11.29 12.74
C ALA A 19 -17.80 -12.73 13.21
N GLY A 20 -17.15 -12.86 14.37
CA GLY A 20 -16.87 -14.14 15.03
C GLY A 20 -15.51 -14.74 14.69
N THR A 21 -15.26 -15.95 15.21
CA THR A 21 -13.97 -16.63 15.03
C THR A 21 -13.88 -17.49 13.78
N GLY A 22 -14.91 -17.49 12.93
CA GLY A 22 -14.99 -18.35 11.74
C GLY A 22 -15.97 -19.51 11.91
N PRO A 23 -15.89 -20.56 11.07
CA PRO A 23 -14.81 -20.83 10.11
C PRO A 23 -14.81 -19.90 8.89
N TYR A 24 -13.64 -19.38 8.55
CA TYR A 24 -13.37 -18.59 7.34
C TYR A 24 -12.84 -19.51 6.23
N ALA A 25 -13.67 -19.81 5.23
CA ALA A 25 -13.32 -20.78 4.19
C ALA A 25 -12.34 -20.23 3.15
N PHE A 26 -11.41 -21.05 2.68
CA PHE A 26 -10.59 -20.77 1.51
C PHE A 26 -10.79 -21.85 0.45
N SER A 27 -10.76 -21.45 -0.82
CA SER A 27 -11.09 -22.32 -1.96
C SER A 27 -9.87 -22.79 -2.77
N PHE A 28 -8.67 -22.32 -2.43
CA PHE A 28 -7.43 -22.75 -3.07
C PHE A 28 -6.83 -23.96 -2.35
N GLU A 29 -6.19 -24.85 -3.10
CA GLU A 29 -5.63 -26.08 -2.55
C GLU A 29 -4.29 -25.84 -1.84
N VAL A 30 -4.12 -26.43 -0.66
CA VAL A 30 -2.91 -26.36 0.18
C VAL A 30 -2.50 -27.75 0.64
N LEU A 31 -1.20 -28.05 0.63
CA LEU A 31 -0.70 -29.41 0.94
C LEU A 31 -0.62 -29.64 2.45
N VAL A 32 -0.27 -28.60 3.20
CA VAL A 32 -0.16 -28.62 4.67
C VAL A 32 -0.65 -27.31 5.28
N SER A 33 -0.96 -27.31 6.59
CA SER A 33 -1.52 -26.13 7.27
C SER A 33 -0.56 -24.95 7.35
N SER A 34 0.74 -25.17 7.16
CA SER A 34 1.75 -24.10 7.10
C SER A 34 1.84 -23.43 5.73
N ASP A 35 1.17 -23.94 4.68
CA ASP A 35 1.16 -23.33 3.34
C ASP A 35 0.23 -22.10 3.24
N ILE A 36 -0.22 -21.56 4.38
CA ILE A 36 -1.03 -20.35 4.43
C ILE A 36 -0.52 -19.40 5.50
N VAL A 37 -0.74 -18.12 5.25
CA VAL A 37 -0.64 -17.06 6.24
C VAL A 37 -1.98 -16.36 6.40
N VAL A 38 -2.24 -15.89 7.61
CA VAL A 38 -3.49 -15.20 7.95
C VAL A 38 -3.14 -13.84 8.54
N TYR A 39 -3.85 -12.81 8.11
CA TYR A 39 -3.80 -11.49 8.72
C TYR A 39 -5.14 -11.15 9.37
N PHE A 40 -5.08 -10.55 10.55
CA PHE A 40 -6.18 -9.84 11.18
C PHE A 40 -5.92 -8.34 11.00
N ASN A 41 -6.77 -7.67 10.21
CA ASN A 41 -6.53 -6.30 9.76
C ASN A 41 -5.18 -6.17 9.04
N SER A 42 -4.19 -5.54 9.67
CA SER A 42 -2.82 -5.42 9.15
C SER A 42 -1.81 -6.30 9.91
N THR A 43 -2.26 -7.05 10.92
CA THR A 43 -1.39 -7.84 11.79
C THR A 43 -1.25 -9.26 11.26
N LEU A 44 -0.02 -9.71 11.02
CA LEU A 44 0.28 -11.10 10.69
C LEU A 44 0.02 -12.00 11.91
N LEU A 45 -0.70 -13.09 11.70
CA LEU A 45 -1.05 -14.05 12.75
C LEU A 45 -0.12 -15.27 12.75
N THR A 46 0.02 -15.90 13.91
CA THR A 46 0.82 -17.12 14.10
C THR A 46 -0.05 -18.36 14.12
N LEU A 47 0.25 -19.35 13.29
CA LEU A 47 -0.45 -20.64 13.26
C LEU A 47 -0.38 -21.33 14.62
N THR A 48 -1.46 -21.98 15.04
CA THR A 48 -1.70 -22.61 16.36
C THR A 48 -1.82 -21.68 17.56
N THR A 49 -1.29 -20.46 17.49
CA THR A 49 -1.41 -19.45 18.56
C THR A 49 -2.61 -18.53 18.33
N ASP A 50 -2.68 -17.93 17.15
CA ASP A 50 -3.69 -16.92 16.81
C ASP A 50 -4.77 -17.46 15.86
N TYR A 51 -4.51 -18.60 15.21
CA TYR A 51 -5.49 -19.28 14.36
C TYR A 51 -5.18 -20.77 14.20
N THR A 52 -6.19 -21.54 13.79
CA THR A 52 -6.08 -22.95 13.43
C THR A 52 -6.61 -23.16 12.00
N VAL A 53 -6.16 -24.25 11.36
CA VAL A 53 -6.51 -24.57 9.97
C VAL A 53 -7.08 -25.98 9.92
N ALA A 54 -8.25 -26.11 9.30
CA ALA A 54 -8.82 -27.39 8.91
C ALA A 54 -8.70 -27.55 7.39
N ILE A 55 -8.05 -28.62 6.94
CA ILE A 55 -7.88 -28.94 5.51
C ILE A 55 -8.82 -30.10 5.17
N ASN A 56 -9.61 -29.90 4.12
CA ASN A 56 -10.50 -30.89 3.55
C ASN A 56 -9.70 -31.89 2.70
N ALA A 57 -10.30 -33.04 2.39
CA ALA A 57 -9.66 -34.06 1.56
C ALA A 57 -9.29 -33.58 0.14
N ASN A 58 -9.87 -32.49 -0.35
CA ASN A 58 -9.57 -31.88 -1.65
C ASN A 58 -8.56 -30.72 -1.58
N GLY A 59 -7.89 -30.51 -0.45
CA GLY A 59 -6.89 -29.46 -0.27
C GLY A 59 -7.44 -28.07 0.05
N THR A 60 -8.74 -27.83 -0.12
CA THR A 60 -9.40 -26.60 0.36
C THR A 60 -9.60 -26.66 1.87
N GLY A 61 -10.10 -25.61 2.51
CA GLY A 61 -10.29 -25.66 3.96
C GLY A 61 -10.89 -24.42 4.58
N SER A 62 -10.66 -24.29 5.87
CA SER A 62 -11.07 -23.11 6.63
C SER A 62 -10.11 -22.76 7.75
N VAL A 63 -10.06 -21.48 8.07
CA VAL A 63 -9.35 -20.91 9.20
C VAL A 63 -10.33 -20.62 10.33
N THR A 64 -9.96 -20.98 11.56
CA THR A 64 -10.66 -20.54 12.78
C THR A 64 -9.71 -19.69 13.61
N ILE A 65 -10.13 -18.47 13.92
CA ILE A 65 -9.38 -17.49 14.69
C ILE A 65 -9.41 -17.85 16.18
N VAL A 66 -8.27 -17.67 16.84
CA VAL A 66 -8.09 -17.82 18.28
C VAL A 66 -7.83 -16.42 18.85
N THR A 67 -8.67 -15.98 19.78
CA THR A 67 -8.47 -14.68 20.44
C THR A 67 -7.26 -14.76 21.37
N GLY A 68 -6.42 -13.73 21.36
CA GLY A 68 -5.15 -13.69 22.06
C GLY A 68 -4.50 -12.31 21.94
N THR A 69 -3.16 -12.24 21.96
CA THR A 69 -2.45 -10.97 21.88
C THR A 69 -2.65 -10.26 20.54
N ASN A 70 -2.56 -11.01 19.43
CA ASN A 70 -2.66 -10.44 18.08
C ASN A 70 -4.13 -10.29 17.61
N VAL A 71 -5.07 -10.96 18.28
CA VAL A 71 -6.51 -10.84 18.07
C VAL A 71 -7.19 -10.61 19.44
N PRO A 72 -7.14 -9.38 19.97
CA PRO A 72 -7.51 -9.10 21.37
C PRO A 72 -9.00 -9.29 21.67
N THR A 73 -9.85 -9.11 20.66
CA THR A 73 -11.30 -9.26 20.76
C THR A 73 -11.77 -10.26 19.71
N THR A 74 -12.94 -10.86 19.94
CA THR A 74 -13.60 -11.62 18.87
C THR A 74 -13.81 -10.68 17.67
N PRO A 75 -13.41 -11.08 16.44
CA PRO A 75 -13.57 -10.24 15.27
C PRO A 75 -15.02 -9.74 15.12
N ASP A 76 -15.18 -8.49 14.73
CA ASP A 76 -16.48 -7.86 14.52
C ASP A 76 -16.66 -7.26 13.09
N ALA A 77 -17.72 -6.49 12.91
CA ALA A 77 -18.09 -5.93 11.60
C ALA A 77 -17.11 -4.87 11.07
N ASP A 78 -16.18 -4.38 11.89
CA ASP A 78 -15.13 -3.45 11.47
C ASP A 78 -13.83 -4.18 11.10
N ASP A 79 -13.72 -5.46 11.45
CA ASP A 79 -12.52 -6.26 11.24
C ASP A 79 -12.45 -6.96 9.88
N THR A 80 -11.22 -7.21 9.46
CA THR A 80 -10.90 -7.94 8.22
C THR A 80 -10.01 -9.15 8.48
N ILE A 81 -10.34 -10.28 7.85
CA ILE A 81 -9.50 -11.48 7.83
C ILE A 81 -8.99 -11.70 6.41
N ILE A 82 -7.68 -11.82 6.26
CA ILE A 82 -7.05 -12.05 4.96
C ILE A 82 -6.32 -13.38 5.04
N ILE A 83 -6.65 -14.31 4.15
CA ILE A 83 -5.98 -15.61 4.05
C ILE A 83 -5.25 -15.64 2.72
N VAL A 84 -3.96 -15.94 2.75
CA VAL A 84 -3.09 -15.99 1.56
C VAL A 84 -2.36 -17.33 1.55
N GLY A 85 -2.27 -17.96 0.39
CA GLY A 85 -1.38 -19.11 0.19
C GLY A 85 0.07 -18.65 0.22
N ALA A 86 0.86 -19.26 1.10
CA ALA A 86 2.25 -18.90 1.35
C ALA A 86 3.03 -20.18 1.66
N ARG A 87 3.27 -20.98 0.62
CA ARG A 87 4.19 -22.11 0.69
C ARG A 87 5.62 -21.61 0.58
N ASP A 88 6.49 -22.10 1.46
CA ASP A 88 7.92 -21.84 1.42
C ASP A 88 8.54 -22.36 0.11
N ILE A 89 9.42 -21.55 -0.49
CA ILE A 89 10.10 -21.88 -1.75
C ILE A 89 11.27 -22.82 -1.43
N GLU A 90 10.99 -24.12 -1.36
CA GLU A 90 11.99 -25.15 -1.17
C GLU A 90 11.67 -26.43 -1.93
N ARG A 91 12.71 -27.23 -2.18
CA ARG A 91 12.56 -28.61 -2.62
C ARG A 91 12.84 -29.53 -1.44
N THR A 92 11.83 -30.30 -1.07
CA THR A 92 11.89 -31.29 0.02
C THR A 92 12.40 -32.65 -0.43
N THR A 93 12.48 -32.91 -1.76
CA THR A 93 12.91 -34.19 -2.32
C THR A 93 14.13 -34.02 -3.22
N ASP A 94 15.17 -34.81 -2.96
CA ASP A 94 16.36 -34.96 -3.81
C ASP A 94 16.38 -36.35 -4.46
N PHE A 95 16.37 -36.40 -5.79
CA PHE A 95 16.37 -37.65 -6.55
C PHE A 95 17.81 -38.07 -6.85
N VAL A 96 18.23 -39.20 -6.28
CA VAL A 96 19.59 -39.73 -6.50
C VAL A 96 19.70 -40.51 -7.80
N THR A 97 20.90 -40.56 -8.36
CA THR A 97 21.18 -41.37 -9.56
C THR A 97 20.90 -42.84 -9.28
N ALA A 98 20.14 -43.50 -10.16
CA ALA A 98 19.67 -44.88 -10.01
C ALA A 98 18.81 -45.15 -8.75
N GLY A 99 18.28 -44.09 -8.11
CA GLY A 99 17.26 -44.21 -7.07
C GLY A 99 15.85 -44.35 -7.64
N ASP A 100 14.91 -44.71 -6.76
CA ASP A 100 13.50 -44.84 -7.14
C ASP A 100 12.88 -43.48 -7.49
N LEU A 101 12.20 -43.43 -8.64
CA LEU A 101 11.40 -42.28 -9.06
C LEU A 101 9.91 -42.57 -8.82
N LEU A 102 9.46 -42.34 -7.60
CA LEU A 102 8.07 -42.59 -7.22
C LEU A 102 7.15 -41.52 -7.83
N ALA A 103 6.06 -41.94 -8.47
CA ALA A 103 5.05 -41.04 -9.01
C ALA A 103 4.46 -40.10 -7.93
N ALA A 104 4.37 -40.57 -6.68
CA ALA A 104 3.95 -39.75 -5.55
C ALA A 104 4.91 -38.57 -5.33
N SER A 105 6.22 -38.84 -5.23
CA SER A 105 7.23 -37.78 -5.09
C SER A 105 7.24 -36.84 -6.29
N LEU A 106 7.00 -37.35 -7.50
CA LEU A 106 6.90 -36.50 -8.68
C LEU A 106 5.69 -35.57 -8.62
N ASN A 107 4.51 -36.09 -8.28
CA ASN A 107 3.29 -35.29 -8.14
C ASN A 107 3.46 -34.21 -7.06
N GLU A 108 4.03 -34.54 -5.90
CA GLU A 108 4.28 -33.54 -4.84
C GLU A 108 5.17 -32.39 -5.32
N GLN A 109 6.25 -32.70 -6.04
CA GLN A 109 7.15 -31.67 -6.56
C GLN A 109 6.50 -30.84 -7.67
N LEU A 110 5.70 -31.45 -8.55
CA LEU A 110 4.98 -30.75 -9.63
C LEU A 110 3.82 -29.89 -9.11
N ASP A 111 3.09 -30.37 -8.11
CA ASP A 111 2.04 -29.61 -7.43
C ASP A 111 2.66 -28.41 -6.69
N GLY A 112 3.79 -28.62 -6.02
CA GLY A 112 4.57 -27.54 -5.40
C GLY A 112 4.99 -26.46 -6.40
N LEU A 113 5.55 -26.85 -7.56
CA LEU A 113 5.89 -25.89 -8.62
C LEU A 113 4.66 -25.13 -9.13
N THR A 114 3.53 -25.82 -9.32
CA THR A 114 2.28 -25.19 -9.74
C THR A 114 1.79 -24.18 -8.71
N ILE A 115 1.92 -24.49 -7.42
CA ILE A 115 1.59 -23.58 -6.32
C ILE A 115 2.51 -22.34 -6.33
N PHE A 116 3.81 -22.52 -6.56
CA PHE A 116 4.76 -21.41 -6.65
C PHE A 116 4.42 -20.46 -7.80
N ASP A 117 4.11 -21.00 -8.98
CA ASP A 117 3.68 -20.18 -10.12
C ASP A 117 2.39 -19.39 -9.82
N GLN A 118 1.43 -20.01 -9.14
CA GLN A 118 0.19 -19.34 -8.72
C GLN A 118 0.44 -18.24 -7.68
N GLN A 119 1.36 -18.45 -6.74
CA GLN A 119 1.75 -17.45 -5.74
C GLN A 119 2.42 -16.23 -6.41
N VAL A 120 3.43 -16.47 -7.26
CA VAL A 120 4.10 -15.41 -8.02
C VAL A 120 3.11 -14.64 -8.88
N ALA A 121 2.15 -15.33 -9.52
CA ALA A 121 1.12 -14.67 -10.33
C ALA A 121 0.13 -13.82 -9.50
N GLU A 122 -0.14 -14.15 -8.23
CA GLU A 122 -0.95 -13.32 -7.33
C GLU A 122 -0.19 -12.07 -6.90
N GLU A 123 1.07 -12.24 -6.50
CA GLU A 123 1.94 -11.17 -6.04
C GLU A 123 2.24 -10.18 -7.17
N GLN A 124 2.61 -10.67 -8.35
CA GLN A 124 2.95 -9.83 -9.51
C GLN A 124 1.78 -8.97 -9.99
N LYS A 125 0.53 -9.45 -9.87
CA LYS A 125 -0.67 -8.65 -10.22
C LYS A 125 -0.85 -7.43 -9.33
N ARG A 126 -0.16 -7.36 -8.20
CA ARG A 126 -0.31 -6.33 -7.18
C ARG A 126 0.97 -5.56 -6.89
N SER A 127 2.07 -5.87 -7.58
CA SER A 127 3.35 -5.19 -7.36
C SER A 127 3.49 -3.93 -8.21
N LEU A 128 4.23 -2.96 -7.67
CA LEU A 128 4.89 -1.94 -8.47
C LEU A 128 6.24 -2.51 -8.89
N MET A 129 6.59 -2.39 -10.17
CA MET A 129 7.82 -2.97 -10.69
C MET A 129 8.89 -1.88 -10.86
N ALA A 130 10.00 -2.04 -10.14
CA ALA A 130 11.20 -1.26 -10.39
C ALA A 130 11.94 -1.78 -11.65
N PRO A 131 12.65 -0.92 -12.39
CA PRO A 131 13.52 -1.37 -13.48
C PRO A 131 14.63 -2.32 -13.02
N VAL A 132 15.09 -3.19 -13.93
CA VAL A 132 16.14 -4.20 -13.63
C VAL A 132 17.50 -3.62 -13.23
N TYR A 133 17.73 -2.33 -13.50
CA TYR A 133 18.97 -1.62 -13.20
C TYR A 133 18.92 -0.84 -11.89
N ASP A 134 17.80 -0.88 -11.15
CA ASP A 134 17.71 -0.34 -9.80
C ASP A 134 18.49 -1.22 -8.80
N PRO A 135 18.87 -0.69 -7.62
CA PRO A 135 19.49 -1.48 -6.56
C PRO A 135 18.64 -2.71 -6.17
N ALA A 136 19.29 -3.72 -5.60
CA ALA A 136 18.58 -4.89 -5.07
C ALA A 136 17.52 -4.51 -4.03
N HIS A 137 16.52 -5.38 -3.85
CA HIS A 137 15.48 -5.21 -2.84
C HIS A 137 16.08 -5.20 -1.43
N ALA A 138 15.41 -4.56 -0.48
CA ALA A 138 15.85 -4.48 0.92
C ALA A 138 16.06 -5.87 1.55
N ASP A 139 15.22 -6.85 1.21
CA ASP A 139 15.35 -8.24 1.70
C ASP A 139 16.59 -8.96 1.14
N ASP A 140 17.10 -8.53 -0.01
CA ASP A 140 18.33 -9.04 -0.63
C ASP A 140 19.56 -8.21 -0.22
N GLY A 141 19.44 -7.39 0.84
CA GLY A 141 20.52 -6.55 1.36
C GLY A 141 20.77 -5.25 0.58
N GLY A 142 19.85 -4.88 -0.31
CA GLY A 142 19.88 -3.60 -1.01
C GLY A 142 19.11 -2.48 -0.31
N THR A 143 18.66 -1.48 -1.08
CA THR A 143 17.97 -0.29 -0.57
C THR A 143 16.60 -0.02 -1.21
N LEU A 144 16.29 -0.74 -2.29
CA LEU A 144 15.03 -0.60 -3.00
C LEU A 144 13.92 -1.26 -2.19
N ASP A 145 12.82 -0.53 -1.99
CA ASP A 145 11.60 -1.06 -1.41
C ASP A 145 10.40 -0.47 -2.16
N MET A 146 9.67 -1.32 -2.88
CA MET A 146 8.48 -0.94 -3.65
C MET A 146 7.18 -1.13 -2.86
N THR A 147 7.29 -1.33 -1.54
CA THR A 147 6.14 -1.48 -0.65
C THR A 147 5.45 -0.14 -0.45
N LEU A 148 4.17 -0.08 -0.82
CA LEU A 148 3.35 1.09 -0.54
C LEU A 148 3.12 1.24 0.96
N PRO A 149 3.01 2.49 1.48
CA PRO A 149 2.53 2.73 2.83
C PRO A 149 1.17 2.06 3.09
N ALA A 150 0.89 1.76 4.36
CA ALA A 150 -0.38 1.17 4.76
C ALA A 150 -1.56 2.01 4.25
N LYS A 151 -2.69 1.36 3.94
CA LYS A 151 -3.87 2.02 3.38
C LYS A 151 -4.24 3.27 4.19
N ALA A 152 -4.28 3.16 5.52
CA ALA A 152 -4.63 4.26 6.41
C ALA A 152 -3.74 5.50 6.21
N ASP A 153 -2.43 5.31 5.98
CA ASP A 153 -1.47 6.40 5.85
C ASP A 153 -1.48 7.09 4.49
N ARG A 154 -1.97 6.40 3.46
CA ARG A 154 -2.03 6.89 2.07
C ARG A 154 -3.41 7.32 1.58
N LEU A 155 -4.47 7.13 2.38
CA LEU A 155 -5.80 7.59 2.01
C LEU A 155 -5.82 9.12 1.85
N GLY A 156 -6.37 9.60 0.73
CA GLY A 156 -6.45 11.04 0.43
C GLY A 156 -5.11 11.71 0.12
N LYS A 157 -4.06 10.95 -0.21
CA LYS A 157 -2.74 11.47 -0.59
C LYS A 157 -2.34 11.02 -2.00
N TYR A 158 -1.47 11.79 -2.63
CA TYR A 158 -0.85 11.40 -3.89
C TYR A 158 0.28 10.40 -3.65
N LEU A 159 0.51 9.51 -4.62
CA LEU A 159 1.72 8.69 -4.65
C LEU A 159 2.91 9.60 -4.95
N ALA A 160 3.92 9.57 -4.09
CA ALA A 160 5.19 10.24 -4.29
C ALA A 160 6.34 9.24 -4.23
N PHE A 161 7.52 9.67 -4.67
CA PHE A 161 8.75 8.91 -4.50
C PHE A 161 9.67 9.66 -3.56
N ASN A 162 10.26 8.94 -2.62
CA ASN A 162 11.15 9.51 -1.63
C ASN A 162 12.34 10.20 -2.30
N ALA A 163 12.62 11.43 -1.89
CA ALA A 163 13.65 12.28 -2.51
C ALA A 163 15.07 11.69 -2.43
N THR A 164 15.33 10.78 -1.48
CA THR A 164 16.65 10.14 -1.30
C THR A 164 16.67 8.72 -1.83
N THR A 165 15.64 7.91 -1.53
CA THR A 165 15.65 6.47 -1.83
C THR A 165 14.94 6.11 -3.12
N GLY A 166 14.06 6.97 -3.64
CA GLY A 166 13.19 6.66 -4.77
C GLY A 166 12.06 5.68 -4.45
N ASN A 167 11.95 5.21 -3.21
CA ASN A 167 10.89 4.29 -2.78
C ASN A 167 9.53 5.00 -2.74
N PRO A 168 8.41 4.29 -2.99
CA PRO A 168 7.08 4.85 -2.87
C PRO A 168 6.79 5.39 -1.46
N GLU A 169 6.30 6.63 -1.38
CA GLU A 169 5.85 7.24 -0.14
C GLU A 169 4.50 7.94 -0.31
N ALA A 170 3.83 8.18 0.82
CA ALA A 170 2.58 8.94 0.84
C ALA A 170 2.92 10.43 0.76
N GLY A 171 2.68 11.03 -0.40
CA GLY A 171 2.96 12.44 -0.67
C GLY A 171 1.97 13.41 -0.03
N PRO A 172 1.91 14.66 -0.53
CA PRO A 172 0.96 15.66 -0.05
C PRO A 172 -0.49 15.17 -0.11
N SER A 173 -1.34 15.65 0.80
CA SER A 173 -2.75 15.32 0.77
C SER A 173 -3.46 16.05 -0.38
N THR A 174 -4.56 15.48 -0.84
CA THR A 174 -5.45 16.14 -1.82
C THR A 174 -6.00 17.44 -1.27
N THR A 175 -6.18 17.54 0.05
CA THR A 175 -6.60 18.76 0.74
C THR A 175 -5.51 19.84 0.66
N ASP A 176 -4.26 19.49 0.95
CA ASP A 176 -3.13 20.44 0.87
C ASP A 176 -2.99 21.00 -0.54
N VAL A 177 -3.07 20.13 -1.56
CA VAL A 177 -3.02 20.56 -2.97
C VAL A 177 -4.25 21.39 -3.36
N ALA A 178 -5.43 21.12 -2.80
CA ALA A 178 -6.60 21.96 -3.02
C ALA A 178 -6.45 23.36 -2.42
N THR A 179 -5.72 23.52 -1.31
CA THR A 179 -5.41 24.87 -0.77
C THR A 179 -4.55 25.70 -1.74
N LEU A 180 -3.70 25.07 -2.55
CA LEU A 180 -2.93 25.76 -3.58
C LEU A 180 -3.82 26.38 -4.66
N ALA A 181 -4.95 25.75 -5.00
CA ALA A 181 -5.87 26.30 -6.00
C ALA A 181 -6.48 27.64 -5.55
N ALA A 182 -6.81 27.77 -4.26
CA ALA A 182 -7.27 29.03 -3.68
C ALA A 182 -6.17 30.10 -3.74
N VAL A 183 -4.93 29.75 -3.36
CA VAL A 183 -3.78 30.67 -3.44
C VAL A 183 -3.53 31.12 -4.88
N THR A 184 -3.63 30.23 -5.87
CA THR A 184 -3.48 30.62 -7.28
C THR A 184 -4.58 31.56 -7.76
N SER A 185 -5.80 31.45 -7.23
CA SER A 185 -6.90 32.38 -7.52
C SER A 185 -6.66 33.76 -6.90
N ASP A 186 -6.17 33.80 -5.67
CA ASP A 186 -5.80 35.05 -5.01
C ASP A 186 -4.65 35.75 -5.74
N ILE A 187 -3.63 35.00 -6.17
CA ILE A 187 -2.51 35.51 -6.98
C ILE A 187 -3.02 36.04 -8.32
N ALA A 188 -3.92 35.33 -9.00
CA ALA A 188 -4.51 35.80 -10.26
C ALA A 188 -5.28 37.11 -10.05
N THR A 189 -6.05 37.24 -8.97
CA THR A 189 -6.77 38.47 -8.64
C THR A 189 -5.80 39.63 -8.37
N LEU A 190 -4.70 39.38 -7.64
CA LEU A 190 -3.67 40.39 -7.42
C LEU A 190 -2.94 40.75 -8.72
N ALA A 191 -2.70 39.78 -9.59
CA ALA A 191 -2.11 40.00 -10.90
C ALA A 191 -3.04 40.87 -11.76
N ASP A 192 -4.34 40.60 -11.80
CA ASP A 192 -5.31 41.42 -12.54
C ASP A 192 -5.37 42.88 -12.03
N ILE A 193 -5.11 43.10 -10.73
CA ILE A 193 -5.02 44.44 -10.12
C ILE A 193 -3.71 45.17 -10.52
N GLU A 194 -2.67 44.43 -10.92
CA GLU A 194 -1.34 44.96 -11.29
C GLU A 194 -1.09 44.98 -12.82
N ASP A 195 -1.66 44.03 -13.58
CA ASP A 195 -1.34 43.72 -14.98
C ASP A 195 -1.92 44.73 -15.99
N GLY A 196 -2.62 45.77 -15.52
CA GLY A 196 -2.82 46.96 -16.33
C GLY A 196 -3.59 46.75 -17.64
N THR A 197 -4.44 45.71 -17.75
CA THR A 197 -5.39 45.65 -18.86
C THR A 197 -6.58 46.58 -18.59
N ASP A 198 -6.49 47.72 -19.26
CA ASP A 198 -7.48 48.77 -19.53
C ASP A 198 -8.02 49.68 -18.40
N ALA A 199 -7.80 49.46 -17.09
CA ALA A 199 -8.30 50.45 -16.10
C ALA A 199 -7.61 50.59 -14.73
N THR A 200 -6.76 49.66 -14.28
CA THR A 200 -6.28 49.70 -12.89
C THR A 200 -4.86 49.20 -12.78
N ASP A 201 -3.91 50.13 -12.71
CA ASP A 201 -2.59 49.94 -12.10
C ASP A 201 -2.69 50.26 -10.60
N ALA A 202 -3.78 49.84 -9.95
CA ALA A 202 -4.25 50.45 -8.71
C ALA A 202 -3.18 50.40 -7.59
N ILE A 203 -2.40 49.33 -7.53
CA ILE A 203 -1.27 49.19 -6.60
C ILE A 203 -0.18 50.21 -6.90
N GLN A 204 0.24 50.36 -8.17
CA GLN A 204 1.23 51.36 -8.57
C GLN A 204 0.71 52.80 -8.44
N THR A 205 -0.55 53.06 -8.80
CA THR A 205 -1.20 54.36 -8.60
C THR A 205 -1.22 54.74 -7.13
N VAL A 206 -1.60 53.82 -6.22
CA VAL A 206 -1.55 54.07 -4.77
C VAL A 206 -0.12 54.34 -4.30
N ALA A 207 0.87 53.59 -4.80
CA ALA A 207 2.27 53.83 -4.49
C ALA A 207 2.73 55.24 -4.94
N GLY A 208 2.34 55.67 -6.13
CA GLY A 208 2.60 57.03 -6.63
C GLY A 208 1.92 58.12 -5.80
N ILE A 209 0.66 57.93 -5.42
CA ILE A 209 -0.08 58.86 -4.55
C ILE A 209 0.60 58.96 -3.18
N SER A 210 1.02 57.84 -2.58
CA SER A 210 1.75 57.82 -1.30
C SER A 210 3.03 58.68 -1.34
N ALA A 211 3.79 58.61 -2.44
CA ALA A 211 4.96 59.46 -2.66
C ALA A 211 4.61 60.96 -2.74
N ASN A 212 3.53 61.29 -3.47
CA ASN A 212 3.04 62.66 -3.57
C ASN A 212 2.58 63.21 -2.21
N VAL A 213 1.83 62.42 -1.43
CA VAL A 213 1.37 62.80 -0.08
C VAL A 213 2.57 63.06 0.84
N THR A 214 3.60 62.21 0.77
CA THR A 214 4.84 62.39 1.55
C THR A 214 5.53 63.72 1.20
N THR A 215 5.55 64.07 -0.09
CA THR A 215 6.10 65.34 -0.58
C THR A 215 5.30 66.54 -0.04
N VAL A 216 3.96 66.47 -0.11
CA VAL A 216 3.07 67.53 0.43
C VAL A 216 3.24 67.68 1.94
N ALA A 217 3.38 66.59 2.69
CA ALA A 217 3.61 66.64 4.13
C ALA A 217 4.90 67.42 4.47
N GLY A 218 5.97 67.22 3.69
CA GLY A 218 7.21 68.00 3.84
C GLY A 218 7.03 69.50 3.56
N ILE A 219 6.25 69.85 2.53
CA ILE A 219 5.93 71.25 2.22
C ILE A 219 5.08 71.87 3.34
N SER A 220 4.05 71.17 3.82
CA SER A 220 3.17 71.64 4.89
C SER A 220 3.96 71.99 6.16
N ALA A 221 4.97 71.18 6.51
CA ALA A 221 5.82 71.45 7.66
C ALA A 221 6.53 72.81 7.54
N ASN A 222 7.04 73.14 6.35
CA ASN A 222 7.65 74.44 6.08
C ASN A 222 6.64 75.58 6.24
N VAL A 223 5.42 75.43 5.71
CA VAL A 223 4.37 76.46 5.80
C VAL A 223 4.01 76.79 7.26
N THR A 224 3.91 75.79 8.13
CA THR A 224 3.61 76.00 9.57
C THR A 224 4.72 76.69 10.36
N THR A 225 5.93 76.85 9.79
CA THR A 225 7.07 77.50 10.46
C THR A 225 7.27 78.97 10.05
N VAL A 226 6.47 79.49 9.12
CA VAL A 226 6.50 80.88 8.63
C VAL A 226 5.47 81.72 9.36
#